data_AF-X0GLI1-F1
#
_entry.id   AF-X0GLI1-F1
#
_cell.length_a   1.000
_cell.length_b   1.000
_cell.length_c   1.000
_cell.angle_alpha   90.00
_cell.angle_beta   90.00
_cell.angle_gamma   90.00
#
_symmetry.space_group_name_H-M   'P 1'
#
loop_
_entity.id
_entity.type
_entity.pdbx_description
1 polymer ?
#
loop_
_entity_poly.entity_id
_entity_poly.type
_entity_poly.pdbx_seq_one_letter_code
_entity_poly.pdbx_strand_id
1 'polypeptide(L)'
;MESYKSLMSLLLLFTHLAHLAQAVEYKWVFTYGDPNSNVVCHAGFSVFLNNHTPYNNPSARLIFVECATNGGDPGHSSTTVLPLSGSQAPHIYITPLDPHTSRGDVGFEVGINQPAFHFADGTIPAMNPRINMYTTSGAVFLGHCSYRQGAIQLAQYNGQAETPYTPLPTHNQCPAGTSQDRTQSIGRWLLCQLGCGKF
;
A
#
# COMPACT_ATOMS: atom_id res chain seq x y z
N MET A 1 29.70 -44.10 9.68
CA MET A 1 30.05 -42.77 10.20
C MET A 1 29.99 -41.65 9.15
N GLU A 2 30.09 -41.94 7.85
CA GLU A 2 30.08 -40.91 6.79
C GLU A 2 28.69 -40.31 6.51
N SER A 3 27.62 -41.12 6.59
CA SER A 3 26.24 -40.66 6.34
C SER A 3 25.79 -39.54 7.31
N TYR A 4 26.24 -39.58 8.56
CA TYR A 4 25.89 -38.57 9.58
C TYR A 4 26.54 -37.21 9.32
N LYS A 5 27.77 -37.20 8.77
CA LYS A 5 28.48 -35.97 8.40
C LYS A 5 27.82 -35.31 7.18
N SER A 6 27.42 -36.11 6.19
CA SER A 6 26.70 -35.61 5.01
C SER A 6 25.35 -34.99 5.37
N LEU A 7 24.61 -35.59 6.31
CA LEU A 7 23.32 -35.07 6.76
C LEU A 7 23.46 -33.75 7.54
N MET A 8 24.47 -33.67 8.43
CA MET A 8 24.80 -32.45 9.17
C MET A 8 25.25 -31.31 8.26
N SER A 9 26.09 -31.61 7.25
CA SER A 9 26.50 -30.62 6.25
C SER A 9 25.33 -30.12 5.41
N LEU A 10 24.39 -31.00 5.04
CA LEU A 10 23.18 -30.60 4.32
C LEU A 10 22.28 -29.72 5.19
N LEU A 11 22.13 -30.06 6.47
CA LEU A 11 21.33 -29.28 7.44
C LEU A 11 21.94 -27.89 7.68
N LEU A 12 23.26 -27.80 7.84
CA LEU A 12 23.98 -26.54 8.01
C LEU A 12 23.93 -25.66 6.76
N LEU A 13 24.01 -26.27 5.57
CA LEU A 13 23.81 -25.56 4.31
C LEU A 13 22.37 -25.05 4.19
N PHE A 14 21.37 -25.85 4.58
CA PHE A 14 19.96 -25.43 4.57
C PHE A 14 19.69 -24.29 5.54
N THR A 15 20.25 -24.32 6.77
CA THR A 15 20.08 -23.23 7.74
C THR A 15 20.82 -21.97 7.30
N HIS A 16 22.01 -22.09 6.70
CA HIS A 16 22.73 -20.94 6.13
C HIS A 16 21.98 -20.33 4.94
N LEU A 17 21.44 -21.15 4.04
CA LEU A 17 20.63 -20.67 2.90
C LEU A 17 19.29 -20.08 3.35
N ALA A 18 18.65 -20.63 4.40
CA ALA A 18 17.41 -20.10 4.96
C ALA A 18 17.59 -18.74 5.67
N HIS A 19 18.81 -18.40 6.10
CA HIS A 19 19.14 -17.08 6.66
C HIS A 19 19.47 -16.03 5.60
N LEU A 20 19.67 -16.41 4.33
CA LEU A 20 20.24 -15.50 3.32
C LEU A 20 19.22 -14.63 2.56
N ALA A 21 17.90 -14.87 2.64
CA ALA A 21 16.93 -14.00 1.98
C ALA A 21 15.55 -14.03 2.67
N GLN A 22 15.42 -13.36 3.81
CA GLN A 22 14.10 -13.08 4.37
C GLN A 22 13.58 -11.76 3.76
N ALA A 23 12.96 -11.88 2.59
CA ALA A 23 12.10 -10.84 2.04
C ALA A 23 10.67 -11.13 2.53
N VAL A 24 10.04 -10.15 3.18
CA VAL A 24 8.63 -10.24 3.62
C VAL A 24 7.77 -9.53 2.59
N GLU A 25 6.76 -10.22 2.06
CA GLU A 25 5.74 -9.62 1.18
C GLU A 25 4.51 -9.24 2.01
N TYR A 26 4.13 -7.97 1.95
CA TYR A 26 2.86 -7.47 2.45
C TYR A 26 1.95 -7.08 1.29
N LYS A 27 0.65 -7.34 1.42
CA LYS A 27 -0.36 -7.04 0.40
C LYS A 27 -1.48 -6.17 0.94
N TRP A 28 -1.82 -5.13 0.19
CA TRP A 28 -2.84 -4.17 0.56
C TRP A 28 -3.75 -3.82 -0.61
N VAL A 29 -4.87 -3.20 -0.27
CA VAL A 29 -5.74 -2.47 -1.18
C VAL A 29 -5.75 -1.01 -0.77
N PHE A 30 -5.43 -0.15 -1.72
CA PHE A 30 -5.48 1.31 -1.57
C PHE A 30 -6.72 1.86 -2.28
N THR A 31 -7.64 2.46 -1.53
CA THR A 31 -8.78 3.19 -2.07
C THR A 31 -8.44 4.67 -2.20
N TYR A 32 -8.74 5.25 -3.35
CA TYR A 32 -8.51 6.66 -3.66
C TYR A 32 -9.55 7.20 -4.64
N GLY A 33 -9.69 8.51 -4.68
CA GLY A 33 -10.62 9.20 -5.58
C GLY A 33 -10.25 10.67 -5.72
N ASP A 34 -10.81 11.32 -6.72
CA ASP A 34 -10.73 12.77 -6.87
C ASP A 34 -12.06 13.37 -6.41
N PRO A 35 -12.09 14.23 -5.37
CA PRO A 35 -13.32 14.83 -4.85
C PRO A 35 -14.06 15.71 -5.87
N ASN A 36 -13.41 16.09 -6.97
CA ASN A 36 -14.05 16.83 -8.06
C ASN A 36 -14.58 15.90 -9.17
N SER A 37 -14.46 14.59 -8.97
CA SER A 37 -14.91 13.55 -9.90
C SER A 37 -15.76 12.53 -9.16
N ASN A 38 -16.79 11.99 -9.81
CA ASN A 38 -17.56 10.88 -9.25
C ASN A 38 -16.86 9.53 -9.45
N VAL A 39 -15.53 9.51 -9.27
CA VAL A 39 -14.66 8.36 -9.56
C VAL A 39 -13.93 7.94 -8.29
N VAL A 40 -14.09 6.67 -7.93
CA VAL A 40 -13.35 6.02 -6.85
C VAL A 40 -12.62 4.83 -7.44
N CYS A 41 -11.34 4.69 -7.13
CA CYS A 41 -10.49 3.59 -7.56
C CYS A 41 -9.96 2.80 -6.37
N HIS A 42 -9.73 1.51 -6.61
CA HIS A 42 -9.05 0.59 -5.73
C HIS A 42 -7.82 0.04 -6.44
N ALA A 43 -6.66 0.11 -5.79
CA ALA A 43 -5.44 -0.51 -6.28
C ALA A 43 -4.97 -1.59 -5.30
N GLY A 44 -4.90 -2.82 -5.77
CA GLY A 44 -4.21 -3.89 -5.06
C GLY A 44 -2.71 -3.80 -5.32
N PHE A 45 -1.90 -3.89 -4.28
CA PHE A 45 -0.45 -3.86 -4.42
C PHE A 45 0.26 -4.72 -3.37
N SER A 46 1.50 -5.05 -3.67
CA SER A 46 2.43 -5.75 -2.80
C SER A 46 3.64 -4.86 -2.51
N VAL A 47 4.16 -4.92 -1.29
CA VAL A 47 5.47 -4.35 -0.94
C VAL A 47 6.34 -5.48 -0.42
N PHE A 48 7.54 -5.57 -0.99
CA PHE A 48 8.58 -6.49 -0.57
C PHE A 48 9.58 -5.71 0.27
N LEU A 49 9.71 -6.12 1.52
CA LEU A 49 10.66 -5.55 2.46
C LEU A 49 11.77 -6.55 2.72
N ASN A 50 13.01 -6.11 2.58
CA ASN A 50 14.18 -6.94 2.85
C ASN A 50 14.69 -6.71 4.27
N ASN A 51 14.98 -7.78 5.00
CA ASN A 51 15.48 -7.71 6.37
C ASN A 51 17.00 -7.49 6.46
N HIS A 52 17.70 -7.36 5.32
CA HIS A 52 19.15 -7.18 5.29
C HIS A 52 19.54 -5.70 5.34
N THR A 53 20.54 -5.40 6.16
CA THR A 53 21.21 -4.10 6.23
C THR A 53 22.07 -3.86 4.97
N PRO A 54 22.14 -2.62 4.46
CA PRO A 54 21.37 -1.45 4.89
C PRO A 54 19.92 -1.57 4.38
N TYR A 55 18.96 -1.30 5.27
CA TYR A 55 17.50 -1.49 5.12
C TYR A 55 16.84 -0.66 4.00
N ASN A 56 17.33 -0.69 2.75
CA ASN A 56 17.12 0.47 1.86
C ASN A 56 16.64 0.16 0.45
N ASN A 57 16.04 -1.00 0.20
CA ASN A 57 15.36 -1.16 -1.09
C ASN A 57 14.02 -1.90 -0.95
N PRO A 58 13.04 -1.30 -0.25
CA PRO A 58 11.69 -1.80 -0.36
C PRO A 58 11.27 -1.64 -1.83
N SER A 59 10.56 -2.63 -2.36
CA SER A 59 10.02 -2.55 -3.73
C SER A 59 8.53 -2.77 -3.69
N ALA A 60 7.81 -2.13 -4.60
CA ALA A 60 6.36 -2.21 -4.67
C ALA A 60 5.93 -2.69 -6.05
N ARG A 61 4.84 -3.45 -6.10
CA ARG A 61 4.25 -3.94 -7.35
C ARG A 61 2.74 -3.84 -7.31
N LEU A 62 2.16 -3.27 -8.36
CA LEU A 62 0.71 -3.28 -8.59
C LEU A 62 0.24 -4.68 -8.99
N ILE A 63 -0.90 -5.08 -8.43
CA ILE A 63 -1.61 -6.33 -8.70
C ILE A 63 -2.83 -6.06 -9.56
N PHE A 64 -3.58 -4.99 -9.25
CA PHE A 64 -4.73 -4.52 -10.02
C PHE A 64 -4.96 -3.03 -9.76
N VAL A 65 -5.66 -2.38 -10.69
CA VAL A 65 -6.32 -1.09 -10.47
C VAL A 65 -7.71 -1.17 -11.09
N GLU A 66 -8.73 -0.96 -10.28
CA GLU A 66 -10.13 -0.92 -10.71
C GLU A 66 -10.75 0.40 -10.28
N CYS A 67 -11.56 1.00 -11.14
CA CYS A 67 -12.22 2.27 -10.86
C CYS A 67 -13.72 2.14 -11.11
N ALA A 68 -14.50 2.58 -10.14
CA ALA A 68 -15.93 2.75 -10.27
C ALA A 68 -16.23 4.21 -10.61
N THR A 69 -17.00 4.42 -11.68
CA THR A 69 -17.58 5.73 -12.02
C THR A 69 -19.08 5.68 -11.73
N ASN A 70 -19.64 6.72 -11.11
CA ASN A 70 -21.09 6.84 -11.07
C ASN A 70 -21.61 7.26 -12.43
N GLY A 71 -22.29 6.34 -13.10
CA GLY A 71 -23.16 6.66 -14.22
C GLY A 71 -24.43 7.36 -13.75
N GLY A 72 -24.31 8.48 -13.00
CA GLY A 72 -25.42 9.38 -12.62
C GLY A 72 -26.51 8.84 -11.68
N ASP A 73 -26.82 7.53 -11.72
CA ASP A 73 -27.95 6.92 -11.05
C ASP A 73 -27.53 5.88 -9.99
N PRO A 74 -28.16 5.87 -8.80
CA PRO A 74 -27.98 4.81 -7.81
C PRO A 74 -28.29 3.43 -8.42
N GLY A 75 -27.30 2.53 -8.42
CA GLY A 75 -27.42 1.18 -8.97
C GLY A 75 -26.76 0.95 -10.34
N HIS A 76 -26.22 2.00 -10.97
CA HIS A 76 -25.45 1.91 -12.23
C HIS A 76 -23.99 2.31 -12.02
N SER A 77 -23.26 1.55 -11.20
CA SER A 77 -21.79 1.69 -11.13
C SER A 77 -21.15 0.83 -12.21
N SER A 78 -20.50 1.46 -13.19
CA SER A 78 -19.60 0.77 -14.11
C SER A 78 -18.22 0.66 -13.47
N THR A 79 -17.73 -0.57 -13.32
CA THR A 79 -16.36 -0.83 -12.87
C THR A 79 -15.47 -1.04 -14.09
N THR A 80 -14.40 -0.25 -14.19
CA THR A 80 -13.39 -0.36 -15.24
C THR A 80 -12.08 -0.81 -14.64
N VAL A 81 -11.49 -1.89 -15.18
CA VAL A 81 -10.16 -2.36 -14.81
C VAL A 81 -9.13 -1.66 -15.69
N LEU A 82 -8.17 -0.98 -15.08
CA LEU A 82 -7.12 -0.28 -15.81
C LEU A 82 -5.99 -1.23 -16.21
N PRO A 83 -5.40 -1.06 -17.40
CA PRO A 83 -4.25 -1.87 -17.82
C PRO A 83 -3.02 -1.56 -16.95
N LEU A 84 -2.33 -2.60 -16.50
CA LEU A 84 -1.08 -2.47 -15.71
C LEU A 84 0.20 -2.48 -16.55
N SER A 85 0.06 -2.40 -17.88
CA SER A 85 1.19 -2.40 -18.81
C SER A 85 0.97 -1.42 -19.95
N GLY A 86 2.06 -0.91 -20.52
CA GLY A 86 2.04 0.12 -21.54
C GLY A 86 2.41 1.51 -20.99
N SER A 87 2.57 2.48 -21.89
CA SER A 87 3.04 3.84 -21.56
C SER A 87 2.05 4.68 -20.74
N GLN A 88 0.80 4.25 -20.65
CA GLN A 88 -0.26 4.89 -19.88
C GLN A 88 -0.75 4.02 -18.71
N ALA A 89 0.01 2.99 -18.31
CA ALA A 89 -0.37 2.19 -17.16
C ALA A 89 -0.17 2.97 -15.85
N PRO A 90 -1.03 2.77 -14.83
CA PRO A 90 -0.74 3.25 -13.48
C PRO A 90 0.58 2.66 -12.99
N HIS A 91 1.37 3.46 -12.28
CA HIS A 91 2.68 3.05 -11.77
C HIS A 91 2.77 3.25 -10.27
N ILE A 92 3.05 2.19 -9.51
CA ILE A 92 3.36 2.30 -8.09
C ILE A 92 4.82 2.64 -7.88
N TYR A 93 5.10 3.52 -6.94
CA TYR A 93 6.43 3.85 -6.50
C TYR A 93 6.55 3.73 -4.99
N ILE A 94 7.79 3.63 -4.53
CA ILE A 94 8.14 3.65 -3.12
C ILE A 94 9.33 4.57 -2.90
N THR A 95 9.22 5.45 -1.92
CA THR A 95 10.25 6.44 -1.60
C THR A 95 10.58 6.35 -0.12
N PRO A 96 11.85 6.11 0.26
CA PRO A 96 12.26 6.13 1.66
C PRO A 96 11.93 7.48 2.33
N LEU A 97 11.48 7.43 3.58
CA LEU A 97 11.26 8.61 4.42
C LEU A 97 12.39 8.69 5.44
N ASP A 98 13.52 9.25 5.02
CA ASP A 98 14.64 9.56 5.90
C ASP A 98 14.41 10.89 6.66
N PRO A 99 14.93 11.03 7.89
CA PRO A 99 15.62 10.01 8.67
C PRO A 99 14.64 9.03 9.36
N HIS A 100 15.17 7.88 9.78
CA HIS A 100 14.46 6.96 10.68
C HIS A 100 13.93 7.70 11.92
N THR A 101 12.86 7.20 12.51
CA THR A 101 12.35 7.76 13.77
C THR A 101 13.38 7.59 14.89
N SER A 102 13.23 8.32 16.00
CA SER A 102 14.09 8.17 17.18
C SER A 102 14.08 6.76 17.78
N ARG A 103 13.10 5.92 17.42
CA ARG A 103 13.00 4.50 17.81
C ARG A 103 13.72 3.54 16.85
N GLY A 104 14.22 4.06 15.73
CA GLY A 104 14.76 3.26 14.63
C GLY A 104 13.69 2.69 13.70
N ASP A 105 12.45 3.19 13.75
CA ASP A 105 11.42 2.79 12.78
C ASP A 105 11.78 3.36 11.41
N VAL A 106 11.55 2.53 10.38
CA VAL A 106 11.84 2.86 8.98
C VAL A 106 10.55 3.32 8.34
N GLY A 107 10.55 4.53 7.78
CA GLY A 107 9.42 5.08 7.05
C GLY A 107 9.61 4.96 5.53
N PHE A 108 8.53 4.74 4.81
CA PHE A 108 8.49 4.85 3.35
C PHE A 108 7.14 5.37 2.88
N GLU A 109 7.14 6.19 1.84
CA GLU A 109 5.93 6.59 1.11
C GLU A 109 5.66 5.55 0.03
N VAL A 110 4.43 5.07 -0.04
CA VAL A 110 3.90 4.33 -1.18
C VAL A 110 2.93 5.25 -1.91
N GLY A 111 3.13 5.41 -3.21
CA GLY A 111 2.22 6.20 -4.04
C GLY A 111 1.98 5.55 -5.39
N ILE A 112 0.89 5.95 -6.04
CA ILE A 112 0.50 5.48 -7.37
C ILE A 112 0.41 6.69 -8.28
N ASN A 113 1.14 6.70 -9.38
CA ASN A 113 0.95 7.67 -10.45
C ASN A 113 -0.02 7.06 -11.45
N GLN A 114 -1.29 7.47 -11.40
CA GLN A 114 -2.31 7.06 -12.37
C GLN A 114 -2.52 8.19 -13.39
N PRO A 115 -2.28 7.94 -14.70
CA PRO A 115 -2.64 8.89 -15.73
C PRO A 115 -4.17 8.94 -15.92
N ALA A 116 -4.65 9.98 -16.59
CA ALA A 116 -6.06 10.03 -16.98
C ALA A 116 -6.36 8.97 -18.05
N PHE A 117 -7.54 8.36 -17.97
CA PHE A 117 -8.05 7.44 -18.97
C PHE A 117 -9.35 7.97 -19.56
N HIS A 118 -9.42 7.99 -20.88
CA HIS A 118 -10.59 8.45 -21.61
C HIS A 118 -11.26 7.24 -22.27
N PHE A 119 -12.54 7.05 -21.95
CA PHE A 119 -13.41 6.02 -22.53
C PHE A 119 -14.53 6.70 -23.31
N ALA A 120 -15.32 5.91 -24.04
CA ALA A 120 -16.43 6.44 -24.83
C ALA A 120 -17.54 7.06 -23.96
N ASP A 121 -17.69 6.57 -22.73
CA ASP A 121 -18.75 6.86 -21.78
C ASP A 121 -18.31 7.71 -20.59
N GLY A 122 -17.02 8.05 -20.50
CA GLY A 122 -16.51 8.85 -19.39
C GLY A 122 -15.01 9.03 -19.37
N THR A 123 -14.54 9.74 -18.35
CA THR A 123 -13.12 9.94 -18.08
C THR A 123 -12.82 9.59 -16.65
N ILE A 124 -11.81 8.77 -16.45
CA ILE A 124 -11.16 8.58 -15.16
C ILE A 124 -10.04 9.63 -15.08
N PRO A 125 -10.06 10.57 -14.13
CA PRO A 125 -9.05 11.61 -14.04
C PRO A 125 -7.68 11.04 -13.63
N ALA A 126 -6.64 11.83 -13.88
CA ALA A 126 -5.32 11.54 -13.35
C ALA A 126 -5.35 11.68 -11.82
N MET A 127 -4.78 10.70 -11.12
CA MET A 127 -4.78 10.65 -9.66
C MET A 127 -3.41 10.20 -9.15
N ASN A 128 -2.95 10.81 -8.06
CA ASN A 128 -1.63 10.53 -7.49
C ASN A 128 -1.71 10.24 -5.99
N PRO A 129 -2.49 9.24 -5.56
CA PRO A 129 -2.67 8.96 -4.14
C PRO A 129 -1.36 8.49 -3.51
N ARG A 130 -1.11 8.92 -2.28
CA ARG A 130 0.08 8.54 -1.52
C ARG A 130 -0.22 8.35 -0.04
N ILE A 131 0.51 7.43 0.57
CA ILE A 131 0.42 7.07 1.98
C ILE A 131 1.80 6.78 2.55
N ASN A 132 2.03 7.17 3.80
CA ASN A 132 3.26 6.84 4.51
C ASN A 132 3.04 5.56 5.31
N MET A 133 4.01 4.67 5.27
CA MET A 133 4.01 3.41 5.98
C MET A 133 5.27 3.31 6.83
N TYR A 134 5.15 2.62 7.96
CA TYR A 134 6.24 2.46 8.90
C TYR A 134 6.42 1.00 9.28
N THR A 135 7.66 0.59 9.40
CA THR A 135 8.05 -0.74 9.87
C THR A 135 9.09 -0.62 10.97
N THR A 136 9.27 -1.68 11.74
CA THR A 136 10.48 -1.84 12.55
C THR A 136 11.70 -1.96 11.64
N SER A 137 12.90 -1.88 12.23
CA SER A 137 14.13 -2.24 11.52
C SER A 137 14.04 -3.65 10.94
N GLY A 138 13.46 -4.62 11.64
CA GLY A 138 13.26 -5.99 11.14
C GLY A 138 12.10 -6.17 10.11
N ALA A 139 11.71 -5.11 9.40
CA ALA A 139 10.63 -5.09 8.41
C ALA A 139 9.25 -5.53 8.90
N VAL A 140 8.99 -5.46 10.21
CA VAL A 140 7.66 -5.74 10.75
C VAL A 140 6.79 -4.50 10.57
N PHE A 141 5.67 -4.63 9.86
CA PHE A 141 4.74 -3.51 9.68
C PHE A 141 4.17 -2.99 11.01
N LEU A 142 4.20 -1.66 11.19
CA LEU A 142 3.75 -0.96 12.40
C LEU A 142 2.49 -0.12 12.17
N GLY A 143 2.10 0.11 10.91
CA GLY A 143 0.93 0.89 10.55
C GLY A 143 1.24 2.00 9.55
N HIS A 144 0.20 2.74 9.18
CA HIS A 144 0.25 3.79 8.18
C HIS A 144 -0.05 5.19 8.75
N CYS A 145 0.36 6.22 8.02
CA CYS A 145 0.16 7.63 8.31
C CYS A 145 -0.13 8.41 7.02
N SER A 146 -0.77 9.57 7.17
CA SER A 146 -0.84 10.62 6.13
C SER A 146 -1.40 10.18 4.78
N TYR A 147 -2.73 10.10 4.69
CA TYR A 147 -3.42 10.04 3.40
C TYR A 147 -3.29 11.39 2.67
N ARG A 148 -2.83 11.40 1.42
CA ARG A 148 -2.68 12.64 0.63
C ARG A 148 -3.10 12.43 -0.84
N GLN A 149 -3.45 13.54 -1.50
CA GLN A 149 -3.74 13.61 -2.94
C GLN A 149 -4.82 12.61 -3.41
N GLY A 150 -5.96 12.62 -2.72
CA GLY A 150 -7.10 11.76 -3.06
C GLY A 150 -7.01 10.35 -2.49
N ALA A 151 -5.96 10.02 -1.74
CA ALA A 151 -5.92 8.82 -0.92
C ALA A 151 -7.05 8.81 0.10
N ILE A 152 -7.86 7.75 0.11
CA ILE A 152 -9.03 7.62 0.99
C ILE A 152 -8.76 6.59 2.08
N GLN A 153 -8.42 5.35 1.73
CA GLN A 153 -8.33 4.27 2.72
C GLN A 153 -7.27 3.22 2.36
N LEU A 154 -6.56 2.70 3.35
CA LEU A 154 -5.74 1.49 3.25
C LEU A 154 -6.41 0.32 3.97
N ALA A 155 -6.44 -0.84 3.32
CA ALA A 155 -6.87 -2.10 3.91
C ALA A 155 -5.89 -3.23 3.55
N GLN A 156 -5.85 -4.27 4.39
CA GLN A 156 -5.21 -5.53 4.03
C GLN A 156 -5.88 -6.11 2.79
N TYR A 157 -5.13 -6.91 2.03
CA TYR A 157 -5.68 -7.59 0.86
C TYR A 157 -6.92 -8.46 1.17
N ASN A 158 -7.02 -8.99 2.39
CA ASN A 158 -8.19 -9.73 2.89
C ASN A 158 -9.39 -8.83 3.24
N GLY A 159 -9.24 -7.51 3.21
CA GLY A 159 -10.28 -6.52 3.48
C GLY A 159 -10.37 -6.01 4.91
N GLN A 160 -9.53 -6.52 5.81
CA GLN A 160 -9.41 -5.94 7.15
C GLN A 160 -8.86 -4.53 7.04
N ALA A 161 -9.49 -3.60 7.76
CA ALA A 161 -9.00 -2.22 7.82
C ALA A 161 -7.60 -2.21 8.41
N GLU A 162 -6.70 -1.44 7.80
CA GLU A 162 -5.36 -1.32 8.37
C GLU A 162 -5.37 -0.47 9.62
N THR A 163 -4.56 -0.86 10.60
CA THR A 163 -4.45 -0.08 11.83
C THR A 163 -3.61 1.16 11.52
N PRO A 164 -4.05 2.37 11.93
CA PRO A 164 -3.20 3.53 11.89
C PRO A 164 -1.90 3.24 12.62
N TYR A 165 -0.81 3.90 12.24
CA TYR A 165 0.43 3.81 12.99
C TYR A 165 0.18 4.25 14.43
N THR A 166 0.25 3.27 15.35
CA THR A 166 0.04 3.46 16.78
C THR A 166 1.41 3.42 17.44
N PRO A 167 1.98 4.56 17.87
CA PRO A 167 3.15 4.51 18.72
C PRO A 167 2.72 3.99 20.11
N LEU A 168 3.69 3.50 20.88
CA LEU A 168 3.52 3.02 22.26
C LEU A 168 2.79 4.08 23.13
N PRO A 169 2.29 3.71 24.33
CA PRO A 169 1.28 4.45 25.12
C PRO A 169 1.52 5.95 25.41
N THR A 170 2.70 6.49 25.11
CA THR A 170 3.08 7.89 25.39
C THR A 170 3.07 8.81 24.17
N HIS A 171 2.85 8.31 22.94
CA HIS A 171 2.83 9.15 21.74
C HIS A 171 1.72 8.70 20.78
N ASN A 172 0.66 9.50 20.59
CA ASN A 172 -0.44 9.19 19.68
C ASN A 172 -0.26 9.85 18.29
N GLN A 173 0.97 10.06 17.84
CA GLN A 173 1.27 10.94 16.71
C GLN A 173 2.16 10.25 15.68
N CYS A 174 1.81 10.41 14.40
CA CYS A 174 2.72 10.09 13.30
C CYS A 174 4.03 10.90 13.46
N PRO A 175 5.19 10.41 12.99
CA PRO A 175 6.47 11.10 13.15
C PRO A 175 6.41 12.56 12.67
N ALA A 176 7.16 13.45 13.32
CA ALA A 176 7.19 14.88 13.00
C ALA A 176 7.52 15.09 11.51
N GLY A 177 6.78 15.99 10.84
CA GLY A 177 6.88 16.22 9.38
C GLY A 177 5.89 15.40 8.53
N THR A 178 5.12 14.49 9.14
CA THR A 178 4.00 13.81 8.47
C THR A 178 2.67 14.49 8.77
N SER A 179 1.83 14.72 7.76
CA SER A 179 0.51 15.33 7.96
C SER A 179 -0.39 14.38 8.74
N GLN A 180 -0.88 14.79 9.90
CA GLN A 180 -1.73 13.98 10.79
C GLN A 180 -3.19 13.85 10.29
N ASP A 181 -3.43 13.76 8.99
CA ASP A 181 -4.76 13.41 8.50
C ASP A 181 -4.97 11.90 8.68
N ARG A 182 -5.34 11.54 9.92
CA ARG A 182 -5.90 10.23 10.32
C ARG A 182 -7.38 10.12 9.92
N THR A 183 -7.97 11.24 9.54
CA THR A 183 -9.36 11.40 9.13
C THR A 183 -9.53 10.90 7.71
N GLN A 184 -9.68 9.57 7.56
CA GLN A 184 -10.59 8.89 6.62
C GLN A 184 -10.37 7.37 6.64
N SER A 185 -10.44 6.73 7.80
CA SER A 185 -10.60 5.26 7.85
C SER A 185 -12.04 4.88 7.43
N ILE A 186 -12.38 5.09 6.15
CA ILE A 186 -13.68 4.69 5.60
C ILE A 186 -13.55 3.23 5.21
N GLY A 187 -14.01 2.31 6.07
CA GLY A 187 -13.93 0.86 5.84
C GLY A 187 -14.40 0.41 4.46
N ARG A 188 -13.77 -0.65 3.93
CA ARG A 188 -14.02 -1.31 2.62
C ARG A 188 -15.50 -1.59 2.30
N TRP A 189 -16.37 -1.56 3.30
CA TRP A 189 -17.81 -1.83 3.17
C TRP A 189 -18.70 -0.59 3.26
N LEU A 190 -18.21 0.52 3.79
CA LEU A 190 -19.00 1.75 3.86
C LEU A 190 -19.03 2.46 2.50
N LEU A 191 -17.99 2.36 1.66
CA LEU A 191 -18.00 2.90 0.28
C LEU A 191 -18.81 2.04 -0.71
N CYS A 192 -18.99 0.74 -0.44
CA CYS A 192 -19.88 -0.10 -1.22
C CYS A 192 -21.37 0.06 -0.84
N GLN A 193 -21.68 0.60 0.36
CA GLN A 193 -23.05 0.80 0.84
C GLN A 193 -23.50 2.27 0.86
N LEU A 194 -22.59 3.19 1.16
CA LEU A 194 -22.74 4.60 0.80
C LEU A 194 -22.37 4.66 -0.66
N GLY A 195 -23.35 4.43 -1.54
CA GLY A 195 -23.21 4.91 -2.90
C GLY A 195 -22.71 6.35 -2.80
N CYS A 196 -21.47 6.60 -3.23
CA CYS A 196 -21.18 7.35 -4.45
C CYS A 196 -21.93 8.70 -4.67
N GLY A 197 -22.75 9.13 -3.72
CA GLY A 197 -23.60 10.31 -3.80
C GLY A 197 -23.08 11.46 -2.97
N LYS A 198 -22.03 11.26 -2.14
CA LYS A 198 -21.39 12.31 -1.33
C LYS A 198 -19.95 11.96 -0.94
N PHE A 199 -19.03 12.06 -1.89
CA PHE A 199 -17.66 12.50 -1.63
C PHE A 199 -17.35 13.63 -2.60
#